data_AF-A0A7X3VM70-F1
#
_entry.id   AF-A0A7X3VM70-F1
#
_cell.length_a   1.000
_cell.length_b   1.000
_cell.length_c   1.000
_cell.angle_alpha   90.00
_cell.angle_beta   90.00
_cell.angle_gamma   90.00
#
_symmetry.space_group_name_H-M   'P 1'
#
loop_
_entity.id
_entity.type
_entity.pdbx_description
1 polymer ?
#
loop_
_entity_poly.entity_id
_entity_poly.type
_entity_poly.pdbx_seq_one_letter_code
_entity_poly.pdbx_strand_id
1 'polypeptide(L)'
;MKLKTFTFIFLFAIAGLAAGMIGCERVAQVFEPATQPGELSGEIPIGVVLPQTGDLGPGEFGPGALVMENSFNMALEEINTSQLLGDVSLKFIIEDDMSTVEGAIEAFNKLIHQDKVSVILGVWTSQVAKSVFPIAQENGVVAFSPVVVASGLAEIGEFIFRASHSTDVLIPSGVKVTQEKLGYQRVATIADTVDFASRVSDEGYRKALADSGVEVLTTETFETGDTDFFDQLTRIKALDPDAIFVSAQQIEVIKILTQGRELGIPADVPFISIVLSVDEIRSAGAAAEGAITFTDWVSTADTPGNQAFVQSYTARYGMEPSVWAAQPYAAVYILAEAIKNAQSTDSKAIAAALAEIKDFDTILGKFSFDSNGDAIYAPVVLIVKNGKLEVFE
;
A
#
# COMPACT_ATOMS: atom_id res chain seq x y z
N MET A 1 102.28 11.92 -14.64
CA MET A 1 101.42 12.56 -15.65
C MET A 1 100.05 12.77 -15.00
N LYS A 2 99.51 13.99 -15.12
CA LYS A 2 98.19 14.54 -14.70
C LYS A 2 97.05 13.49 -14.64
N LEU A 3 95.96 13.55 -13.86
CA LEU A 3 95.27 14.57 -13.05
C LEU A 3 94.18 13.83 -12.22
N LYS A 4 93.86 14.34 -11.02
CA LYS A 4 92.55 14.52 -10.32
C LYS A 4 91.28 13.83 -10.91
N THR A 5 90.21 13.41 -10.21
CA THR A 5 89.49 13.97 -9.02
C THR A 5 88.29 13.04 -8.68
N PHE A 6 88.00 12.82 -7.38
CA PHE A 6 86.70 12.84 -6.66
C PHE A 6 85.49 11.95 -7.10
N THR A 7 84.97 11.02 -6.24
CA THR A 7 83.89 11.20 -5.20
C THR A 7 82.48 10.95 -5.81
N PHE A 8 81.47 10.23 -5.28
CA PHE A 8 81.16 9.49 -4.03
C PHE A 8 79.93 8.57 -4.30
N ILE A 9 79.93 7.37 -3.72
CA ILE A 9 78.88 6.59 -3.02
C ILE A 9 77.38 6.67 -3.44
N PHE A 10 76.76 5.50 -3.68
CA PHE A 10 75.44 5.13 -3.11
C PHE A 10 75.34 3.61 -2.89
N LEU A 11 75.06 3.21 -1.64
CA LEU A 11 74.84 1.83 -1.18
C LEU A 11 73.40 1.37 -1.48
N PHE A 12 73.25 0.17 -2.05
CA PHE A 12 72.01 -0.62 -2.02
C PHE A 12 72.20 -1.76 -1.01
N ALA A 13 71.27 -1.92 -0.07
CA ALA A 13 71.22 -3.08 0.82
C ALA A 13 69.88 -3.81 0.64
N ILE A 14 70.01 -5.11 0.39
CA ILE A 14 68.96 -6.10 0.13
C ILE A 14 68.62 -6.82 1.44
N ALA A 15 67.33 -7.00 1.71
CA ALA A 15 66.75 -8.07 2.55
C ALA A 15 65.24 -8.10 2.24
N GLY A 16 64.52 -9.20 2.07
CA GLY A 16 64.77 -10.64 2.12
C GLY A 16 63.37 -11.27 2.01
N LEU A 17 63.14 -12.11 1.01
CA LEU A 17 61.83 -12.71 0.70
C LEU A 17 61.46 -13.79 1.72
N ALA A 18 60.26 -13.71 2.30
CA ALA A 18 59.57 -14.85 2.91
C ALA A 18 58.10 -14.84 2.44
N ALA A 19 57.76 -15.84 1.64
CA ALA A 19 56.41 -16.12 1.19
C ALA A 19 55.68 -17.00 2.23
N GLY A 20 54.41 -16.71 2.50
CA GLY A 20 53.59 -17.58 3.37
C GLY A 20 52.14 -17.11 3.53
N MET A 21 51.27 -17.72 2.73
CA MET A 21 49.81 -17.90 2.93
C MET A 21 48.86 -16.70 2.80
N ILE A 22 48.14 -16.77 1.68
CA ILE A 22 46.94 -16.00 1.32
C ILE A 22 45.77 -16.61 2.10
N GLY A 23 45.22 -15.86 3.06
CA GLY A 23 43.94 -16.13 3.71
C GLY A 23 43.05 -14.91 3.52
N CYS A 24 41.91 -15.11 2.87
CA CYS A 24 41.00 -14.07 2.41
C CYS A 24 40.15 -13.55 3.58
N GLU A 25 40.61 -12.51 4.29
CA GLU A 25 39.76 -11.71 5.19
C GLU A 25 39.17 -10.54 4.41
N ARG A 26 38.04 -10.81 3.77
CA ARG A 26 37.14 -9.80 3.22
C ARG A 26 36.32 -9.24 4.39
N VAL A 27 36.67 -8.02 4.80
CA VAL A 27 35.80 -6.93 5.25
C VAL A 27 34.41 -7.38 5.75
N ALA A 28 34.27 -7.51 7.07
CA ALA A 28 33.01 -7.23 7.72
C ALA A 28 33.07 -5.76 8.17
N GLN A 29 32.65 -4.85 7.29
CA GLN A 29 32.19 -3.54 7.73
C GLN A 29 30.96 -3.80 8.58
N VAL A 30 31.12 -3.68 9.89
CA VAL A 30 30.01 -3.54 10.82
C VAL A 30 29.33 -2.23 10.41
N PHE A 31 28.19 -2.33 9.73
CA PHE A 31 27.28 -1.20 9.57
C PHE A 31 26.82 -0.81 10.97
N GLU A 32 27.29 0.32 11.48
CA GLU A 32 26.63 0.99 12.60
C GLU A 32 25.24 1.42 12.11
N PRO A 33 24.15 1.04 12.78
CA PRO A 33 22.83 1.60 12.49
C PRO A 33 22.89 3.13 12.55
N ALA A 34 22.25 3.80 11.59
CA ALA A 34 22.32 5.26 11.45
C ALA A 34 21.70 6.04 12.63
N THR A 35 21.07 5.36 13.59
CA THR A 35 20.36 5.92 14.74
C THR A 35 20.98 5.39 16.03
N GLN A 36 21.47 6.30 16.89
CA GLN A 36 21.77 5.93 18.28
C GLN A 36 20.45 5.59 18.97
N PRO A 37 20.40 4.58 19.87
CA PRO A 37 19.19 4.28 20.63
C PRO A 37 18.75 5.52 21.42
N GLY A 38 17.74 6.22 20.92
CA GLY A 38 17.20 7.39 21.58
C GLY A 38 16.18 6.98 22.63
N GLU A 39 16.30 7.55 23.82
CA GLU A 39 15.22 7.52 24.81
C GLU A 39 14.03 8.33 24.28
N LEU A 40 12.81 7.83 24.52
CA LEU A 40 11.56 8.53 24.20
C LEU A 40 11.52 9.90 24.89
N SER A 41 11.85 10.95 24.16
CA SER A 41 11.80 12.33 24.67
C SER A 41 11.63 13.33 23.54
N GLY A 42 10.88 14.40 23.82
CA GLY A 42 10.70 15.52 22.89
C GLY A 42 9.88 15.17 21.65
N GLU A 43 10.26 15.75 20.53
CA GLU A 43 9.57 15.64 19.24
C GLU A 43 10.27 14.60 18.36
N ILE A 44 9.58 13.52 18.00
CA ILE A 44 10.11 12.44 17.16
C ILE A 44 9.83 12.77 15.69
N PRO A 45 10.87 12.92 14.85
CA PRO A 45 10.69 13.11 13.42
C PRO A 45 10.31 11.79 12.75
N ILE A 46 9.22 11.82 11.98
CA ILE A 46 8.76 10.73 11.12
C ILE A 46 8.83 11.23 9.68
N GLY A 47 9.58 10.53 8.83
CA GLY A 47 9.60 10.84 7.41
C GLY A 47 8.27 10.52 6.77
N VAL A 48 7.83 11.31 5.81
CA VAL A 48 6.63 11.07 5.02
C VAL A 48 6.96 11.33 3.57
N VAL A 49 6.68 10.38 2.69
CA VAL A 49 6.90 10.54 1.25
C VAL A 49 5.57 10.43 0.51
N LEU A 50 5.19 11.49 -0.18
CA LEU A 50 3.92 11.63 -0.90
C LEU A 50 4.14 12.27 -2.27
N PRO A 51 3.33 11.95 -3.30
CA PRO A 51 3.32 12.69 -4.55
C PRO A 51 2.57 14.01 -4.37
N GLN A 52 3.22 15.03 -3.80
CA GLN A 52 2.62 16.37 -3.63
C GLN A 52 2.56 17.12 -4.97
N THR A 53 3.46 16.80 -5.90
CA THR A 53 3.43 17.29 -7.29
C THR A 53 3.50 16.14 -8.31
N GLY A 54 3.41 16.49 -9.60
CA GLY A 54 3.35 15.51 -10.70
C GLY A 54 1.94 15.00 -10.97
N ASP A 55 1.84 13.93 -11.76
CA ASP A 55 0.57 13.41 -12.28
C ASP A 55 -0.38 12.89 -11.18
N LEU A 56 0.17 12.46 -10.04
CA LEU A 56 -0.56 11.98 -8.85
C LEU A 56 -0.72 13.06 -7.76
N GLY A 57 -0.23 14.28 -8.01
CA GLY A 57 -0.44 15.44 -7.15
C GLY A 57 -1.87 16.02 -7.30
N PRO A 58 -2.07 17.35 -7.20
CA PRO A 58 -3.37 17.95 -7.43
C PRO A 58 -3.71 17.96 -8.94
N GLY A 59 -4.23 16.85 -9.47
CA GLY A 59 -4.51 16.67 -10.91
C GLY A 59 -5.51 15.55 -11.24
N GLU A 60 -5.61 15.17 -12.54
CA GLU A 60 -6.58 14.21 -13.09
C GLU A 60 -6.53 12.80 -12.45
N PHE A 61 -5.40 12.38 -11.87
CA PHE A 61 -5.25 11.11 -11.13
C PHE A 61 -5.33 11.25 -9.60
N GLY A 62 -5.65 12.45 -9.11
CA GLY A 62 -6.67 12.56 -8.11
C GLY A 62 -6.28 13.15 -6.75
N PRO A 63 -7.30 13.49 -5.94
CA PRO A 63 -7.18 13.94 -4.56
C PRO A 63 -6.50 12.93 -3.60
N GLY A 64 -5.93 11.82 -4.08
CA GLY A 64 -5.39 10.73 -3.26
C GLY A 64 -4.21 11.11 -2.37
N ALA A 65 -3.20 11.81 -2.93
CA ALA A 65 -2.06 12.29 -2.15
C ALA A 65 -2.50 13.28 -1.05
N LEU A 66 -3.41 14.19 -1.41
CA LEU A 66 -4.01 15.14 -0.47
C LEU A 66 -4.86 14.44 0.60
N VAL A 67 -5.63 13.41 0.23
CA VAL A 67 -6.42 12.59 1.16
C VAL A 67 -5.51 11.87 2.14
N MET A 68 -4.39 11.31 1.68
CA MET A 68 -3.38 10.69 2.55
C MET A 68 -2.74 11.71 3.48
N GLU A 69 -2.30 12.86 2.96
CA GLU A 69 -1.72 13.95 3.75
C GLU A 69 -2.69 14.46 4.81
N ASN A 70 -3.95 14.70 4.44
CA ASN A 70 -5.02 15.11 5.35
C ASN A 70 -5.22 14.08 6.47
N SER A 71 -5.27 12.81 6.11
CA SER A 71 -5.48 11.72 7.07
C SER A 71 -4.32 11.55 8.04
N PHE A 72 -3.09 11.66 7.53
CA PHE A 72 -1.88 11.69 8.35
C PHE A 72 -1.90 12.87 9.33
N ASN A 73 -2.13 14.09 8.84
CA ASN A 73 -2.15 15.29 9.65
C ASN A 73 -3.26 15.27 10.71
N MET A 74 -4.43 14.74 10.36
CA MET A 74 -5.54 14.58 11.30
C MET A 74 -5.18 13.62 12.44
N ALA A 75 -4.64 12.43 12.14
CA ALA A 75 -4.21 11.48 13.15
C ALA A 75 -3.06 12.03 14.02
N LEU A 76 -2.08 12.71 13.40
CA LEU A 76 -0.97 13.35 14.09
C LEU A 76 -1.45 14.36 15.14
N GLU A 77 -2.37 15.25 14.74
CA GLU A 77 -2.93 16.26 15.63
C GLU A 77 -3.67 15.64 16.81
N GLU A 78 -4.47 14.60 16.57
CA GLU A 78 -5.20 13.88 17.62
C GLU A 78 -4.26 13.17 18.60
N ILE A 79 -3.22 12.49 18.09
CA ILE A 79 -2.22 11.78 18.90
C ILE A 79 -1.45 12.76 19.79
N ASN A 80 -0.97 13.87 19.21
CA ASN A 80 -0.22 14.89 19.96
C ASN A 80 -1.11 15.62 20.98
N THR A 81 -2.37 15.94 20.62
CA THR A 81 -3.30 16.65 21.51
C THR A 81 -3.80 15.77 22.66
N SER A 82 -4.03 14.48 22.40
CA SER A 82 -4.43 13.53 23.43
C SER A 82 -3.29 13.08 24.35
N GLN A 83 -2.05 13.46 24.04
CA GLN A 83 -0.84 13.01 24.74
C GLN A 83 -0.76 11.48 24.80
N LEU A 84 -1.10 10.79 23.70
CA LEU A 84 -1.08 9.32 23.64
C LEU A 84 0.31 8.74 23.98
N LEU A 85 1.37 9.50 23.67
CA LEU A 85 2.77 9.19 23.95
C LEU A 85 3.31 9.91 25.20
N GLY A 86 2.44 10.47 26.05
CA GLY A 86 2.83 11.27 27.22
C GLY A 86 3.39 12.64 26.81
N ASP A 87 4.59 12.98 27.30
CA ASP A 87 5.28 14.24 26.98
C ASP A 87 6.01 14.21 25.62
N VAL A 88 5.94 13.09 24.92
CA VAL A 88 6.51 12.90 23.58
C VAL A 88 5.47 13.27 22.53
N SER A 89 5.91 13.98 21.48
CA SER A 89 5.08 14.29 20.31
C SER A 89 5.71 13.74 19.02
N LEU A 90 4.89 13.46 18.03
CA LEU A 90 5.35 13.14 16.68
C LEU A 90 5.39 14.39 15.81
N LYS A 91 6.25 14.40 14.79
CA LYS A 91 6.25 15.43 13.74
C LYS A 91 6.63 14.84 12.39
N PHE A 92 5.91 15.23 11.35
CA PHE A 92 6.25 14.84 9.99
C PHE A 92 7.31 15.72 9.36
N ILE A 93 8.26 15.07 8.69
CA ILE A 93 9.15 15.67 7.69
C ILE A 93 8.67 15.13 6.35
N ILE A 94 7.96 15.98 5.60
CA ILE A 94 7.30 15.59 4.35
C ILE A 94 8.23 15.89 3.18
N GLU A 95 8.44 14.89 2.32
CA GLU A 95 9.15 15.01 1.05
C GLU A 95 8.20 14.65 -0.10
N ASP A 96 8.33 15.41 -1.19
CA ASP A 96 7.58 15.22 -2.44
C ASP A 96 8.33 14.27 -3.37
N ASP A 97 7.70 13.16 -3.76
CA ASP A 97 8.27 12.24 -4.76
C ASP A 97 8.00 12.66 -6.22
N MET A 98 7.24 13.74 -6.41
CA MET A 98 6.86 14.31 -7.72
C MET A 98 6.12 13.30 -8.62
N SER A 99 5.51 12.27 -8.05
CA SER A 99 4.90 11.14 -8.76
C SER A 99 5.91 10.30 -9.56
N THR A 100 7.19 10.30 -9.16
CA THR A 100 8.27 9.60 -9.89
C THR A 100 9.06 8.65 -8.99
N VAL A 101 9.65 7.62 -9.59
CA VAL A 101 10.55 6.71 -8.87
C VAL A 101 11.83 7.44 -8.46
N GLU A 102 12.38 8.27 -9.34
CA GLU A 102 13.59 9.05 -9.10
C GLU A 102 13.40 10.05 -7.94
N GLY A 103 12.28 10.77 -7.93
CA GLY A 103 11.94 11.69 -6.83
C GLY A 103 11.76 10.96 -5.50
N ALA A 104 11.12 9.78 -5.50
CA ALA A 104 10.98 8.97 -4.29
C ALA A 104 12.34 8.47 -3.76
N ILE A 105 13.26 8.07 -4.65
CA ILE A 105 14.62 7.67 -4.27
C ILE A 105 15.35 8.85 -3.63
N GLU A 106 15.26 10.05 -4.19
CA GLU A 106 15.86 11.26 -3.62
C GLU A 106 15.27 11.57 -2.23
N ALA A 107 13.95 11.54 -2.10
CA ALA A 107 13.22 11.74 -0.85
C ALA A 107 13.67 10.74 0.24
N PHE A 108 13.71 9.44 -0.07
CA PHE A 108 14.16 8.40 0.87
C PHE A 108 15.62 8.64 1.29
N ASN A 109 16.53 8.90 0.35
CA ASN A 109 17.94 9.15 0.68
C ASN A 109 18.11 10.39 1.56
N LYS A 110 17.34 11.45 1.33
CA LYS A 110 17.37 12.64 2.18
C LYS A 110 16.87 12.33 3.59
N LEU A 111 15.70 11.70 3.72
CA LEU A 111 15.13 11.32 5.01
C LEU A 111 16.05 10.39 5.82
N ILE A 112 16.69 9.43 5.15
CA ILE A 112 17.60 8.46 5.78
C ILE A 112 18.94 9.13 6.17
N HIS A 113 19.58 9.85 5.25
CA HIS A 113 20.97 10.28 5.44
C HIS A 113 21.12 11.70 6.00
N GLN A 114 20.18 12.61 5.71
CA GLN A 114 20.21 13.99 6.18
C GLN A 114 19.35 14.16 7.44
N ASP A 115 18.07 13.78 7.36
CA ASP A 115 17.12 13.96 8.47
C ASP A 115 17.23 12.86 9.52
N LYS A 116 17.81 11.70 9.15
CA LYS A 116 18.07 10.54 10.02
C LYS A 116 16.83 10.04 10.74
N VAL A 117 15.71 9.95 10.02
CA VAL A 117 14.46 9.43 10.56
C VAL A 117 14.55 7.91 10.74
N SER A 118 13.91 7.38 11.79
CA SER A 118 13.83 5.93 12.02
C SER A 118 12.70 5.26 11.24
N VAL A 119 11.74 6.05 10.78
CA VAL A 119 10.51 5.60 10.12
C VAL A 119 10.19 6.54 8.96
N ILE A 120 9.79 5.96 7.83
CA ILE A 120 9.24 6.65 6.68
C ILE A 120 7.84 6.08 6.42
N LEU A 121 6.81 6.94 6.52
CA LEU A 121 5.45 6.65 6.09
C LEU A 121 5.27 6.96 4.59
N GLY A 122 4.40 6.19 3.95
CA GLY A 122 4.23 6.20 2.49
C GLY A 122 4.88 4.97 1.88
N VAL A 123 4.97 4.84 0.56
CA VAL A 123 4.54 5.75 -0.52
C VAL A 123 3.12 5.44 -1.02
N TRP A 124 2.64 6.21 -2.00
CA TRP A 124 1.31 6.03 -2.61
C TRP A 124 1.20 4.82 -3.55
N THR A 125 2.18 4.62 -4.44
CA THR A 125 2.07 3.56 -5.46
C THR A 125 2.93 2.35 -5.14
N SER A 126 2.42 1.18 -5.54
CA SER A 126 3.17 -0.07 -5.42
C SER A 126 4.45 -0.10 -6.25
N GLN A 127 4.47 0.60 -7.40
CA GLN A 127 5.66 0.72 -8.25
C GLN A 127 6.79 1.47 -7.54
N VAL A 128 6.45 2.60 -6.91
CA VAL A 128 7.42 3.38 -6.15
C VAL A 128 7.87 2.58 -4.92
N ALA A 129 6.94 1.93 -4.19
CA ALA A 129 7.28 1.14 -3.00
C ALA A 129 8.30 0.04 -3.31
N LYS A 130 8.12 -0.71 -4.40
CA LYS A 130 9.09 -1.74 -4.84
C LYS A 130 10.49 -1.19 -5.12
N SER A 131 10.60 0.10 -5.46
CA SER A 131 11.88 0.75 -5.76
C SER A 131 12.57 1.29 -4.49
N VAL A 132 11.81 1.83 -3.55
CA VAL A 132 12.38 2.57 -2.39
C VAL A 132 12.38 1.80 -1.08
N PHE A 133 11.51 0.81 -0.91
CA PHE A 133 11.49 -0.02 0.30
C PHE A 133 12.78 -0.83 0.50
N PRO A 134 13.42 -1.40 -0.55
CA PRO A 134 14.73 -2.02 -0.40
C PRO A 134 15.80 -1.04 0.14
N ILE A 135 15.74 0.24 -0.23
CA ILE A 135 16.67 1.27 0.27
C ILE A 135 16.50 1.47 1.78
N ALA A 136 15.25 1.57 2.25
CA ALA A 136 14.97 1.70 3.68
C ALA A 136 15.42 0.44 4.46
N GLN A 137 15.12 -0.75 3.93
CA GLN A 137 15.54 -2.03 4.50
C GLN A 137 17.07 -2.13 4.61
N GLU A 138 17.82 -1.80 3.56
CA GLU A 138 19.28 -1.83 3.55
C GLU A 138 19.91 -0.87 4.56
N ASN A 139 19.22 0.23 4.88
CA ASN A 139 19.66 1.23 5.86
C ASN A 139 19.07 1.01 7.26
N GLY A 140 18.26 -0.05 7.47
CA GLY A 140 17.62 -0.34 8.75
C GLY A 140 16.64 0.75 9.19
N VAL A 141 15.89 1.34 8.25
CA VAL A 141 14.84 2.33 8.51
C VAL A 141 13.49 1.67 8.22
N VAL A 142 12.52 1.85 9.12
CA VAL A 142 11.17 1.31 8.91
C VAL A 142 10.52 2.03 7.73
N ALA A 143 10.06 1.29 6.72
CA ALA A 143 9.20 1.83 5.67
C ALA A 143 7.80 1.23 5.82
N PHE A 144 6.81 2.10 6.01
CA PHE A 144 5.44 1.71 6.32
C PHE A 144 4.45 2.42 5.40
N SER A 145 3.94 1.70 4.39
CA SER A 145 2.92 2.26 3.50
C SER A 145 1.51 1.87 3.94
N PRO A 146 0.58 2.84 4.04
CA PRO A 146 -0.79 2.54 4.38
C PRO A 146 -1.62 1.90 3.25
N VAL A 147 -1.25 2.07 1.97
CA VAL A 147 -2.17 1.85 0.83
C VAL A 147 -1.66 0.90 -0.26
N VAL A 148 -0.41 0.45 -0.19
CA VAL A 148 0.18 -0.38 -1.25
C VAL A 148 -0.29 -1.82 -1.19
N VAL A 149 -0.85 -2.30 -2.31
CA VAL A 149 -1.49 -3.61 -2.40
C VAL A 149 -0.66 -4.65 -3.15
N ALA A 150 0.50 -4.29 -3.70
CA ALA A 150 1.30 -5.25 -4.45
C ALA A 150 1.80 -6.41 -3.59
N SER A 151 1.83 -7.58 -4.21
CA SER A 151 2.49 -8.78 -3.71
C SER A 151 4.01 -8.62 -3.63
N GLY A 152 4.63 -9.40 -2.75
CA GLY A 152 6.08 -9.51 -2.60
C GLY A 152 6.76 -8.41 -1.78
N LEU A 153 6.03 -7.41 -1.26
CA LEU A 153 6.63 -6.39 -0.37
C LEU A 153 7.12 -7.01 0.94
N ALA A 154 6.38 -7.97 1.47
CA ALA A 154 6.76 -8.85 2.58
C ALA A 154 8.15 -9.50 2.42
N GLU A 155 8.59 -9.78 1.19
CA GLU A 155 9.86 -10.46 0.92
C GLU A 155 11.07 -9.53 0.98
N ILE A 156 10.84 -8.20 1.08
CA ILE A 156 11.92 -7.20 1.11
C ILE A 156 12.68 -7.28 2.45
N GLY A 157 11.98 -7.39 3.58
CA GLY A 157 12.59 -7.65 4.88
C GLY A 157 11.85 -7.07 6.09
N GLU A 158 12.46 -7.26 7.27
CA GLU A 158 11.86 -7.03 8.59
C GLU A 158 11.52 -5.56 8.93
N PHE A 159 11.98 -4.59 8.14
CA PHE A 159 11.67 -3.17 8.33
C PHE A 159 10.49 -2.70 7.48
N ILE A 160 9.86 -3.60 6.72
CA ILE A 160 8.81 -3.27 5.75
C ILE A 160 7.44 -3.64 6.30
N PHE A 161 6.52 -2.67 6.31
CA PHE A 161 5.17 -2.85 6.83
C PHE A 161 4.12 -2.24 5.89
N ARG A 162 2.89 -2.75 5.95
CA ARG A 162 1.75 -2.10 5.30
C ARG A 162 0.43 -2.25 6.05
N ALA A 163 -0.44 -1.23 5.94
CA ALA A 163 -1.75 -1.23 6.61
C ALA A 163 -2.88 -1.70 5.69
N SER A 164 -2.63 -1.81 4.39
CA SER A 164 -3.54 -2.39 3.40
C SER A 164 -3.29 -3.88 3.23
N HIS A 165 -4.32 -4.63 2.84
CA HIS A 165 -4.12 -6.00 2.38
C HIS A 165 -3.44 -6.02 1.00
N SER A 166 -2.66 -7.06 0.69
CA SER A 166 -2.32 -7.32 -0.72
C SER A 166 -3.55 -7.69 -1.51
N THR A 167 -3.44 -7.55 -2.83
CA THR A 167 -4.33 -8.24 -3.77
C THR A 167 -4.39 -9.75 -3.52
N ASP A 168 -3.29 -10.38 -3.11
CA ASP A 168 -3.21 -11.81 -2.74
C ASP A 168 -4.04 -12.20 -1.50
N VAL A 169 -4.44 -11.22 -0.69
CA VAL A 169 -5.30 -11.45 0.48
C VAL A 169 -6.72 -10.97 0.18
N LEU A 170 -6.86 -9.76 -0.32
CA LEU A 170 -8.15 -9.11 -0.55
C LEU A 170 -9.00 -9.87 -1.58
N ILE A 171 -8.42 -10.26 -2.72
CA ILE A 171 -9.16 -10.92 -3.80
C ILE A 171 -9.61 -12.33 -3.40
N PRO A 172 -8.73 -13.24 -2.92
CA PRO A 172 -9.17 -14.57 -2.52
C PRO A 172 -10.18 -14.54 -1.37
N SER A 173 -10.02 -13.63 -0.41
CA SER A 173 -11.00 -13.48 0.68
C SER A 173 -12.37 -13.02 0.16
N GLY A 174 -12.38 -12.03 -0.73
CA GLY A 174 -13.61 -11.55 -1.35
C GLY A 174 -14.31 -12.63 -2.17
N VAL A 175 -13.57 -13.31 -3.05
CA VAL A 175 -14.08 -14.43 -3.87
C VAL A 175 -14.66 -15.52 -2.98
N LYS A 176 -13.98 -15.90 -1.91
CA LYS A 176 -14.49 -16.91 -0.96
C LYS A 176 -15.82 -16.48 -0.37
N VAL A 177 -15.91 -15.27 0.19
CA VAL A 177 -17.13 -14.75 0.83
C VAL A 177 -18.28 -14.66 -0.19
N THR A 178 -18.03 -14.14 -1.40
CA THR A 178 -19.06 -14.02 -2.41
C THR A 178 -19.52 -15.37 -2.95
N GLN A 179 -18.61 -16.31 -3.16
CA GLN A 179 -18.95 -17.65 -3.61
C GLN A 179 -19.78 -18.39 -2.55
N GLU A 180 -19.39 -18.33 -1.28
CA GLU A 180 -20.12 -18.97 -0.17
C GLU A 180 -21.56 -18.45 -0.08
N LYS A 181 -21.78 -17.15 -0.35
CA LYS A 181 -23.09 -16.49 -0.24
C LYS A 181 -23.96 -16.64 -1.49
N LEU A 182 -23.37 -16.50 -2.68
CA LEU A 182 -24.10 -16.51 -3.95
C LEU A 182 -24.19 -17.90 -4.56
N GLY A 183 -23.26 -18.80 -4.22
CA GLY A 183 -23.21 -20.15 -4.75
C GLY A 183 -22.86 -20.23 -6.24
N TYR A 184 -22.24 -19.19 -6.82
CA TYR A 184 -21.85 -19.21 -8.23
C TYR A 184 -20.85 -20.34 -8.50
N GLN A 185 -21.02 -20.99 -9.65
CA GLN A 185 -20.16 -22.08 -10.12
C GLN A 185 -19.50 -21.74 -11.45
N ARG A 186 -20.10 -20.85 -12.23
CA ARG A 186 -19.61 -20.47 -13.56
C ARG A 186 -19.71 -18.97 -13.74
N VAL A 187 -18.59 -18.31 -13.98
CA VAL A 187 -18.51 -16.84 -14.04
C VAL A 187 -17.84 -16.39 -15.32
N ALA A 188 -17.97 -15.12 -15.66
CA ALA A 188 -17.18 -14.48 -16.71
C ALA A 188 -16.26 -13.41 -16.11
N THR A 189 -15.14 -13.13 -16.76
CA THR A 189 -14.30 -11.96 -16.43
C THR A 189 -14.25 -10.98 -17.60
N ILE A 190 -14.12 -9.68 -17.28
CA ILE A 190 -13.84 -8.61 -18.26
C ILE A 190 -12.72 -7.73 -17.70
N ALA A 191 -11.66 -7.51 -18.49
CA ALA A 191 -10.44 -6.89 -17.99
C ALA A 191 -9.80 -5.89 -18.97
N ASP A 192 -9.30 -4.78 -18.42
CA ASP A 192 -8.37 -3.88 -19.11
C ASP A 192 -7.00 -4.57 -19.23
N THR A 193 -6.46 -4.60 -20.44
CA THR A 193 -5.17 -5.24 -20.76
C THR A 193 -3.98 -4.30 -20.70
N VAL A 194 -4.20 -3.00 -20.56
CA VAL A 194 -3.14 -1.99 -20.51
C VAL A 194 -2.86 -1.63 -19.04
N ASP A 195 -3.90 -1.26 -18.29
CA ASP A 195 -3.79 -0.82 -16.91
C ASP A 195 -3.17 -1.89 -15.99
N PHE A 196 -2.20 -1.49 -15.17
CA PHE A 196 -1.47 -2.41 -14.31
C PHE A 196 -2.34 -2.97 -13.20
N ALA A 197 -3.13 -2.14 -12.52
CA ALA A 197 -3.97 -2.58 -11.42
C ALA A 197 -5.07 -3.53 -11.91
N SER A 198 -5.67 -3.23 -13.06
CA SER A 198 -6.69 -4.07 -13.70
C SER A 198 -6.14 -5.43 -14.10
N ARG A 199 -4.95 -5.50 -14.71
CA ARG A 199 -4.29 -6.78 -15.03
C ARG A 199 -4.00 -7.63 -13.80
N VAL A 200 -3.46 -7.02 -12.74
CA VAL A 200 -3.18 -7.72 -11.47
C VAL A 200 -4.48 -8.23 -10.84
N SER A 201 -5.57 -7.46 -10.94
CA SER A 201 -6.87 -7.85 -10.41
C SER A 201 -7.49 -9.02 -11.19
N ASP A 202 -7.43 -9.01 -12.52
CA ASP A 202 -7.93 -10.12 -13.34
C ASP A 202 -7.13 -11.41 -13.09
N GLU A 203 -5.81 -11.32 -13.01
CA GLU A 203 -4.97 -12.47 -12.64
C GLU A 203 -5.35 -13.01 -11.25
N GLY A 204 -5.51 -12.12 -10.28
CA GLY A 204 -5.95 -12.44 -8.92
C GLY A 204 -7.31 -13.12 -8.90
N TYR A 205 -8.29 -12.61 -9.65
CA TYR A 205 -9.62 -13.21 -9.74
C TYR A 205 -9.56 -14.58 -10.36
N ARG A 206 -8.94 -14.74 -11.53
CA ARG A 206 -8.86 -16.03 -12.21
C ARG A 206 -8.18 -17.07 -11.35
N LYS A 207 -7.13 -16.70 -10.63
CA LYS A 207 -6.48 -17.57 -9.65
C LYS A 207 -7.42 -17.96 -8.50
N ALA A 208 -8.03 -16.97 -7.83
CA ALA A 208 -8.90 -17.21 -6.69
C ALA A 208 -10.14 -18.05 -7.07
N LEU A 209 -10.72 -17.80 -8.24
CA LEU A 209 -11.85 -18.56 -8.79
C LEU A 209 -11.46 -20.01 -9.08
N ALA A 210 -10.32 -20.23 -9.71
CA ALA A 210 -9.80 -21.58 -9.97
C ALA A 210 -9.50 -22.34 -8.67
N ASP A 211 -8.86 -21.69 -7.69
CA ASP A 211 -8.56 -22.26 -6.37
C ASP A 211 -9.85 -22.60 -5.61
N SER A 212 -10.95 -21.91 -5.91
CA SER A 212 -12.28 -22.13 -5.32
C SER A 212 -13.17 -23.08 -6.15
N GLY A 213 -12.63 -23.69 -7.22
CA GLY A 213 -13.35 -24.63 -8.08
C GLY A 213 -14.44 -24.01 -8.95
N VAL A 214 -14.40 -22.70 -9.18
CA VAL A 214 -15.32 -21.96 -10.05
C VAL A 214 -14.80 -21.94 -11.48
N GLU A 215 -15.67 -22.26 -12.43
CA GLU A 215 -15.34 -22.22 -13.85
C GLU A 215 -15.38 -20.78 -14.38
N VAL A 216 -14.32 -20.35 -15.06
CA VAL A 216 -14.32 -19.09 -15.84
C VAL A 216 -14.73 -19.42 -17.28
N LEU A 217 -15.95 -19.06 -17.66
CA LEU A 217 -16.57 -19.36 -18.96
C LEU A 217 -15.90 -18.59 -20.11
N THR A 218 -15.54 -17.33 -19.86
CA THR A 218 -14.79 -16.47 -20.78
C THR A 218 -14.03 -15.41 -20.00
N THR A 219 -12.95 -14.91 -20.60
CA THR A 219 -12.23 -13.70 -20.19
C THR A 219 -12.27 -12.75 -21.37
N GLU A 220 -13.18 -11.78 -21.32
CA GLU A 220 -13.25 -10.72 -22.30
C GLU A 220 -12.25 -9.61 -21.96
N THR A 221 -11.76 -8.92 -22.99
CA THR A 221 -10.73 -7.90 -22.81
C THR A 221 -11.07 -6.61 -23.54
N PHE A 222 -10.48 -5.52 -23.07
CA PHE A 222 -10.52 -4.19 -23.68
C PHE A 222 -9.20 -3.45 -23.40
N GLU A 223 -9.05 -2.25 -23.96
CA GLU A 223 -7.90 -1.36 -23.72
C GLU A 223 -8.33 -0.10 -22.93
N THR A 224 -7.44 0.44 -22.09
CA THR A 224 -7.69 1.68 -21.34
C THR A 224 -8.22 2.79 -22.24
N GLY A 225 -9.31 3.45 -21.85
CA GLY A 225 -9.96 4.51 -22.61
C GLY A 225 -11.03 4.02 -23.59
N ASP A 226 -11.23 2.71 -23.74
CA ASP A 226 -12.41 2.18 -24.43
C ASP A 226 -13.70 2.63 -23.72
N THR A 227 -14.75 2.91 -24.50
CA THR A 227 -16.03 3.43 -23.98
C THR A 227 -17.25 2.62 -24.40
N ASP A 228 -17.05 1.60 -25.23
CA ASP A 228 -18.07 0.68 -25.75
C ASP A 228 -17.62 -0.76 -25.48
N PHE A 229 -18.46 -1.49 -24.73
CA PHE A 229 -18.23 -2.85 -24.25
C PHE A 229 -19.35 -3.79 -24.71
N PHE A 230 -20.26 -3.36 -25.60
CA PHE A 230 -21.44 -4.14 -25.96
C PHE A 230 -21.09 -5.50 -26.59
N ASP A 231 -20.00 -5.58 -27.36
CA ASP A 231 -19.57 -6.82 -28.00
C ASP A 231 -19.09 -7.85 -26.97
N GLN A 232 -18.24 -7.43 -26.03
CA GLN A 232 -17.76 -8.24 -24.90
C GLN A 232 -18.95 -8.70 -24.04
N LEU A 233 -19.82 -7.76 -23.66
CA LEU A 233 -20.98 -8.02 -22.81
C LEU A 233 -22.01 -8.93 -23.50
N THR A 234 -22.13 -8.86 -24.83
CA THR A 234 -22.98 -9.78 -25.61
C THR A 234 -22.46 -11.20 -25.58
N ARG A 235 -21.14 -11.39 -25.71
CA ARG A 235 -20.51 -12.72 -25.58
C ARG A 235 -20.66 -13.26 -24.16
N ILE A 236 -20.43 -12.43 -23.15
CA ILE A 236 -20.63 -12.78 -21.73
C ILE A 236 -22.08 -13.21 -21.49
N LYS A 237 -23.05 -12.39 -21.91
CA LYS A 237 -24.48 -12.68 -21.73
C LYS A 237 -24.91 -14.00 -22.38
N ALA A 238 -24.36 -14.31 -23.56
CA ALA A 238 -24.69 -15.54 -24.28
C ALA A 238 -24.23 -16.82 -23.55
N LEU A 239 -23.29 -16.71 -22.62
CA LEU A 239 -22.77 -17.83 -21.82
C LEU A 239 -23.55 -18.06 -20.51
N ASP A 240 -24.48 -17.16 -20.16
CA ASP A 240 -25.34 -17.25 -18.97
C ASP A 240 -24.53 -17.48 -17.66
N PRO A 241 -23.60 -16.56 -17.31
CA PRO A 241 -22.79 -16.67 -16.10
C PRO A 241 -23.60 -16.33 -14.84
N ASP A 242 -23.20 -16.94 -13.72
CA ASP A 242 -23.79 -16.67 -12.41
C ASP A 242 -23.31 -15.32 -11.83
N ALA A 243 -22.13 -14.84 -12.24
CA ALA A 243 -21.55 -13.55 -11.86
C ALA A 243 -20.54 -13.07 -12.91
N ILE A 244 -20.24 -11.77 -12.92
CA ILE A 244 -19.27 -11.15 -13.83
C ILE A 244 -18.23 -10.40 -13.01
N PHE A 245 -16.97 -10.81 -13.11
CA PHE A 245 -15.85 -10.12 -12.47
C PHE A 245 -15.30 -9.04 -13.40
N VAL A 246 -15.18 -7.82 -12.90
CA VAL A 246 -14.75 -6.63 -13.63
C VAL A 246 -13.40 -6.18 -13.08
N SER A 247 -12.41 -6.04 -13.96
CA SER A 247 -11.09 -5.49 -13.64
C SER A 247 -10.82 -4.30 -14.53
N ALA A 248 -11.15 -3.10 -14.04
CA ALA A 248 -11.19 -1.89 -14.85
C ALA A 248 -10.97 -0.64 -13.99
N GLN A 249 -10.64 0.48 -14.63
CA GLN A 249 -10.61 1.80 -14.00
C GLN A 249 -12.02 2.39 -13.89
N GLN A 250 -12.14 3.47 -13.11
CA GLN A 250 -13.42 4.06 -12.71
C GLN A 250 -14.37 4.35 -13.88
N ILE A 251 -13.87 4.90 -14.99
CA ILE A 251 -14.69 5.27 -16.14
C ILE A 251 -15.26 4.02 -16.81
N GLU A 252 -14.41 3.02 -17.02
CA GLU A 252 -14.76 1.76 -17.67
C GLU A 252 -15.68 0.91 -16.78
N VAL A 253 -15.49 0.88 -15.46
CA VAL A 253 -16.42 0.23 -14.52
C VAL A 253 -17.84 0.81 -14.69
N ILE A 254 -17.99 2.13 -14.67
CA ILE A 254 -19.30 2.79 -14.84
C ILE A 254 -19.95 2.37 -16.18
N LYS A 255 -19.16 2.32 -17.26
CA LYS A 255 -19.65 1.95 -18.59
C LYS A 255 -20.03 0.48 -18.69
N ILE A 256 -19.22 -0.42 -18.14
CA ILE A 256 -19.48 -1.86 -18.12
C ILE A 256 -20.78 -2.15 -17.36
N LEU A 257 -20.96 -1.54 -16.18
CA LEU A 257 -22.19 -1.68 -15.39
C LEU A 257 -23.42 -1.20 -16.18
N THR A 258 -23.35 0.03 -16.72
CA THR A 258 -24.48 0.66 -17.43
C THR A 258 -24.85 -0.08 -18.72
N GLN A 259 -23.87 -0.40 -19.57
CA GLN A 259 -24.10 -1.11 -20.83
C GLN A 259 -24.53 -2.55 -20.60
N GLY A 260 -24.01 -3.21 -19.56
CA GLY A 260 -24.42 -4.57 -19.20
C GLY A 260 -25.90 -4.65 -18.85
N ARG A 261 -26.39 -3.69 -18.06
CA ARG A 261 -27.81 -3.58 -17.73
C ARG A 261 -28.66 -3.12 -18.92
N GLU A 262 -28.17 -2.21 -19.77
CA GLU A 262 -28.83 -1.81 -21.02
C GLU A 262 -29.02 -2.99 -21.99
N LEU A 263 -28.00 -3.84 -22.10
CA LEU A 263 -28.04 -5.07 -22.89
C LEU A 263 -28.97 -6.13 -22.27
N GLY A 264 -29.43 -5.93 -21.04
CA GLY A 264 -30.34 -6.81 -20.33
C GLY A 264 -29.65 -8.00 -19.65
N ILE A 265 -28.43 -7.82 -19.13
CA ILE A 265 -27.86 -8.73 -18.14
C ILE A 265 -28.70 -8.59 -16.85
N PRO A 266 -29.35 -9.66 -16.38
CA PRO A 266 -30.26 -9.62 -15.24
C PRO A 266 -29.64 -9.06 -13.96
N ALA A 267 -30.45 -8.41 -13.12
CA ALA A 267 -29.98 -7.78 -11.88
C ALA A 267 -29.46 -8.79 -10.83
N ASP A 268 -29.90 -10.05 -10.91
CA ASP A 268 -29.43 -11.18 -10.10
C ASP A 268 -28.09 -11.76 -10.57
N VAL A 269 -27.55 -11.30 -11.72
CA VAL A 269 -26.15 -11.51 -12.10
C VAL A 269 -25.34 -10.31 -11.60
N PRO A 270 -24.62 -10.43 -10.47
CA PRO A 270 -23.85 -9.33 -9.92
C PRO A 270 -22.60 -9.07 -10.75
N PHE A 271 -22.26 -7.79 -10.87
CA PHE A 271 -20.93 -7.38 -11.27
C PHE A 271 -20.07 -7.25 -10.00
N ILE A 272 -18.89 -7.87 -10.01
CA ILE A 272 -17.97 -7.92 -8.89
C ILE A 272 -16.67 -7.23 -9.29
N SER A 273 -16.31 -6.14 -8.60
CA SER A 273 -15.08 -5.38 -8.87
C SER A 273 -14.26 -5.21 -7.59
N ILE A 274 -12.97 -4.91 -7.73
CA ILE A 274 -12.22 -4.38 -6.58
C ILE A 274 -12.53 -2.89 -6.49
N VAL A 275 -12.67 -2.38 -5.27
CA VAL A 275 -12.83 -0.95 -4.96
C VAL A 275 -13.86 -0.23 -5.85
N LEU A 276 -15.15 -0.34 -5.50
CA LEU A 276 -16.22 0.47 -6.08
C LEU A 276 -16.49 1.70 -5.19
N SER A 277 -16.26 2.91 -5.72
CA SER A 277 -16.46 4.17 -5.01
C SER A 277 -17.91 4.66 -5.02
N VAL A 278 -18.23 5.56 -4.08
CA VAL A 278 -19.55 6.21 -4.00
C VAL A 278 -19.85 7.04 -5.27
N ASP A 279 -18.83 7.63 -5.87
CA ASP A 279 -19.00 8.43 -7.09
C ASP A 279 -19.26 7.54 -8.33
N GLU A 280 -18.64 6.37 -8.41
CA GLU A 280 -18.96 5.36 -9.42
C GLU A 280 -20.40 4.88 -9.30
N ILE A 281 -20.83 4.53 -8.08
CA ILE A 281 -22.20 4.10 -7.81
C ILE A 281 -23.20 5.18 -8.21
N ARG A 282 -22.93 6.43 -7.83
CA ARG A 282 -23.79 7.56 -8.21
C ARG A 282 -23.85 7.76 -9.72
N SER A 283 -22.72 7.61 -10.41
CA SER A 283 -22.59 7.82 -11.85
C SER A 283 -23.24 6.70 -12.67
N ALA A 284 -23.11 5.44 -12.22
CA ALA A 284 -23.77 4.29 -12.82
C ALA A 284 -25.27 4.22 -12.49
N GLY A 285 -25.71 4.86 -11.40
CA GLY A 285 -27.11 4.95 -11.01
C GLY A 285 -27.73 3.58 -10.76
N ALA A 286 -28.91 3.33 -11.35
CA ALA A 286 -29.62 2.05 -11.20
C ALA A 286 -28.81 0.84 -11.72
N ALA A 287 -27.82 1.07 -12.58
CA ALA A 287 -27.01 -0.03 -13.11
C ALA A 287 -26.02 -0.61 -12.10
N ALA A 288 -25.67 0.16 -11.06
CA ALA A 288 -24.80 -0.30 -9.97
C ALA A 288 -25.54 -1.16 -8.95
N GLU A 289 -26.88 -1.20 -8.95
CA GLU A 289 -27.64 -1.96 -7.95
C GLU A 289 -27.28 -3.46 -8.01
N GLY A 290 -26.96 -4.04 -6.85
CA GLY A 290 -26.50 -5.42 -6.74
C GLY A 290 -25.03 -5.65 -7.13
N ALA A 291 -24.29 -4.62 -7.56
CA ALA A 291 -22.84 -4.73 -7.74
C ALA A 291 -22.16 -4.98 -6.38
N ILE A 292 -21.07 -5.74 -6.39
CA ILE A 292 -20.33 -6.15 -5.21
C ILE A 292 -18.88 -5.66 -5.31
N THR A 293 -18.31 -5.24 -4.19
CA THR A 293 -16.91 -4.83 -4.10
C THR A 293 -16.20 -5.42 -2.89
N PHE A 294 -14.88 -5.60 -3.03
CA PHE A 294 -13.98 -5.95 -1.93
C PHE A 294 -13.24 -4.69 -1.49
N THR A 295 -13.18 -4.44 -0.18
CA THR A 295 -12.48 -3.28 0.38
C THR A 295 -11.98 -3.59 1.79
N ASP A 296 -11.01 -2.81 2.23
CA ASP A 296 -10.45 -2.89 3.57
C ASP A 296 -11.26 -2.09 4.60
N TRP A 297 -12.15 -1.20 4.14
CA TRP A 297 -12.90 -0.32 5.02
C TRP A 297 -14.17 0.23 4.38
N VAL A 298 -15.16 0.56 5.22
CA VAL A 298 -16.39 1.28 4.86
C VAL A 298 -16.76 2.30 5.94
N SER A 299 -17.33 3.44 5.55
CA SER A 299 -17.69 4.52 6.48
C SER A 299 -18.75 4.10 7.51
N THR A 300 -19.54 3.09 7.20
CA THR A 300 -20.56 2.51 8.08
C THR A 300 -20.04 1.42 9.01
N ALA A 301 -18.74 1.12 8.99
CA ALA A 301 -18.16 0.06 9.82
C ALA A 301 -18.42 0.32 11.32
N ASP A 302 -18.79 -0.75 12.04
CA ASP A 302 -18.99 -0.74 13.49
C ASP A 302 -17.68 -1.12 14.20
N THR A 303 -16.65 -0.29 14.00
CA THR A 303 -15.33 -0.46 14.61
C THR A 303 -15.04 0.71 15.56
N PRO A 304 -14.23 0.51 16.62
CA PRO A 304 -13.92 1.56 17.59
C PRO A 304 -13.37 2.83 16.91
N GLY A 305 -13.99 3.98 17.21
CA GLY A 305 -13.57 5.28 16.70
C GLY A 305 -14.01 5.60 15.26
N ASN A 306 -14.55 4.65 14.50
CA ASN A 306 -14.84 4.85 13.07
C ASN A 306 -15.85 5.98 12.82
N GLN A 307 -16.96 5.99 13.55
CA GLN A 307 -17.98 7.04 13.38
C GLN A 307 -17.46 8.43 13.76
N ALA A 308 -16.54 8.52 14.73
CA ALA A 308 -15.89 9.77 15.10
C ALA A 308 -14.92 10.23 14.00
N PHE A 309 -14.12 9.30 13.45
CA PHE A 309 -13.26 9.58 12.29
C PHE A 309 -14.07 10.11 11.10
N VAL A 310 -15.16 9.41 10.71
CA VAL A 310 -16.02 9.83 9.59
C VAL A 310 -16.57 11.22 9.79
N GLN A 311 -17.10 11.52 10.99
CA GLN A 311 -17.66 12.84 11.32
C GLN A 311 -16.60 13.94 11.29
N SER A 312 -15.46 13.72 11.96
CA SER A 312 -14.37 14.70 12.05
C SER A 312 -13.71 14.96 10.70
N TYR A 313 -13.46 13.92 9.91
CA TYR A 313 -12.90 14.03 8.57
C TYR A 313 -13.84 14.82 7.65
N THR A 314 -15.14 14.48 7.65
CA THR A 314 -16.16 15.19 6.87
C THR A 314 -16.27 16.67 7.28
N ALA A 315 -16.27 16.95 8.58
CA ALA A 315 -16.34 18.31 9.09
C ALA A 315 -15.11 19.15 8.71
N ARG A 316 -13.92 18.54 8.69
CA ARG A 316 -12.65 19.22 8.41
C ARG A 316 -12.40 19.44 6.93
N TYR A 317 -12.76 18.47 6.09
CA TYR A 317 -12.38 18.47 4.67
C TYR A 317 -13.56 18.62 3.71
N GLY A 318 -14.80 18.64 4.22
CA GLY A 318 -16.01 18.84 3.41
C GLY A 318 -16.37 17.66 2.51
N MET A 319 -15.74 16.50 2.72
CA MET A 319 -15.97 15.27 1.97
C MET A 319 -15.95 14.06 2.90
N GLU A 320 -16.78 13.07 2.61
CA GLU A 320 -16.78 11.80 3.34
C GLU A 320 -15.46 11.04 3.07
N PRO A 321 -14.82 10.45 4.10
CA PRO A 321 -13.60 9.68 3.88
C PRO A 321 -13.87 8.39 3.11
N SER A 322 -12.87 7.97 2.34
CA SER A 322 -12.82 6.66 1.69
C SER A 322 -11.80 5.74 2.39
N VAL A 323 -11.65 4.50 1.92
CA VAL A 323 -10.59 3.58 2.38
C VAL A 323 -9.20 4.22 2.29
N TRP A 324 -8.97 5.06 1.27
CA TRP A 324 -7.73 5.80 1.04
C TRP A 324 -7.45 6.89 2.09
N ALA A 325 -8.47 7.29 2.87
CA ALA A 325 -8.31 8.15 4.05
C ALA A 325 -8.17 7.32 5.33
N ALA A 326 -8.97 6.26 5.46
CA ALA A 326 -9.03 5.43 6.64
C ALA A 326 -7.70 4.69 6.91
N GLN A 327 -7.06 4.14 5.88
CA GLN A 327 -5.80 3.40 6.03
C GLN A 327 -4.64 4.29 6.49
N PRO A 328 -4.37 5.47 5.87
CA PRO A 328 -3.36 6.39 6.37
C PRO A 328 -3.64 6.86 7.80
N TYR A 329 -4.90 7.18 8.13
CA TYR A 329 -5.29 7.56 9.48
C TYR A 329 -4.96 6.45 10.49
N ALA A 330 -5.37 5.20 10.21
CA ALA A 330 -5.09 4.06 11.07
C ALA A 330 -3.58 3.77 11.19
N ALA A 331 -2.81 3.91 10.10
CA ALA A 331 -1.37 3.65 10.09
C ALA A 331 -0.60 4.55 11.07
N VAL A 332 -0.99 5.82 11.24
CA VAL A 332 -0.34 6.71 12.22
C VAL A 332 -0.65 6.26 13.65
N TYR A 333 -1.88 5.81 13.94
CA TYR A 333 -2.23 5.24 15.25
C TYR A 333 -1.48 3.94 15.54
N ILE A 334 -1.36 3.06 14.55
CA ILE A 334 -0.58 1.81 14.64
C ILE A 334 0.89 2.13 14.93
N LEU A 335 1.47 3.09 14.20
CA LEU A 335 2.84 3.53 14.41
C LEU A 335 3.04 4.12 15.82
N ALA A 336 2.11 4.97 16.27
CA ALA A 336 2.19 5.56 17.62
C ALA A 336 2.12 4.47 18.70
N GLU A 337 1.25 3.47 18.55
CA GLU A 337 1.19 2.34 19.47
C GLU A 337 2.48 1.52 19.46
N ALA A 338 3.08 1.28 18.29
CA ALA A 338 4.36 0.59 18.20
C ALA A 338 5.50 1.39 18.85
N ILE A 339 5.59 2.70 18.62
CA ILE A 339 6.58 3.59 19.27
C ILE A 339 6.40 3.56 20.79
N LYS A 340 5.15 3.62 21.26
CA LYS A 340 4.80 3.50 22.68
C LYS A 340 5.25 2.16 23.25
N ASN A 341 5.06 1.06 22.53
CA ASN A 341 5.45 -0.28 23.00
C ASN A 341 6.97 -0.49 22.94
N ALA A 342 7.66 0.09 21.96
CA ALA A 342 9.11 0.04 21.82
C ALA A 342 9.83 0.81 22.95
N GLN A 343 9.17 1.82 23.51
CA GLN A 343 9.77 2.77 24.45
C GLN A 343 11.08 3.40 23.92
N SER A 344 11.21 3.52 22.60
CA SER A 344 12.44 3.97 21.94
C SER A 344 12.15 4.61 20.58
N THR A 345 13.06 5.48 20.15
CA THR A 345 13.09 6.00 18.78
C THR A 345 13.99 5.19 17.85
N ASP A 346 14.63 4.11 18.32
CA ASP A 346 15.44 3.21 17.50
C ASP A 346 14.56 2.46 16.48
N SER A 347 15.00 2.44 15.21
CA SER A 347 14.23 1.84 14.13
C SER A 347 14.02 0.34 14.30
N LYS A 348 15.00 -0.38 14.84
CA LYS A 348 14.90 -1.82 15.08
C LYS A 348 13.95 -2.12 16.24
N ALA A 349 13.98 -1.31 17.30
CA ALA A 349 13.00 -1.41 18.38
C ALA A 349 11.58 -1.14 17.91
N ILE A 350 11.39 -0.12 17.05
CA ILE A 350 10.09 0.19 16.45
C ILE A 350 9.63 -0.93 15.51
N ALA A 351 10.49 -1.47 14.64
CA ALA A 351 10.16 -2.59 13.77
C ALA A 351 9.73 -3.83 14.56
N ALA A 352 10.47 -4.17 15.63
CA ALA A 352 10.12 -5.27 16.51
C ALA A 352 8.77 -5.04 17.22
N ALA A 353 8.48 -3.80 17.64
CA ALA A 353 7.20 -3.47 18.26
C ALA A 353 6.04 -3.50 17.27
N LEU A 354 6.26 -3.06 16.02
CA LEU A 354 5.28 -3.20 14.93
C LEU A 354 4.94 -4.68 14.70
N ALA A 355 5.95 -5.54 14.57
CA ALA A 355 5.75 -6.97 14.35
C ALA A 355 4.97 -7.69 15.49
N GLU A 356 4.92 -7.08 16.68
CA GLU A 356 4.16 -7.61 17.83
C GLU A 356 2.77 -7.00 18.00
N ILE A 357 2.35 -6.06 17.14
CA ILE A 357 0.97 -5.55 17.15
C ILE A 357 0.01 -6.69 16.84
N LYS A 358 -0.87 -6.98 17.81
CA LYS A 358 -1.89 -8.03 17.75
C LYS A 358 -3.20 -7.54 18.35
N ASP A 359 -4.30 -7.79 17.65
CA ASP A 359 -5.67 -7.45 18.07
C ASP A 359 -5.84 -5.99 18.54
N PHE A 360 -5.07 -5.06 17.96
CA PHE A 360 -5.12 -3.65 18.29
C PHE A 360 -6.38 -3.03 17.70
N ASP A 361 -7.12 -2.26 18.52
CA ASP A 361 -8.34 -1.61 18.07
C ASP A 361 -8.01 -0.43 17.14
N THR A 362 -8.45 -0.54 15.89
CA THR A 362 -8.34 0.53 14.89
C THR A 362 -9.69 0.74 14.20
N ILE A 363 -9.81 1.80 13.40
CA ILE A 363 -10.98 2.01 12.55
C ILE A 363 -11.10 0.96 11.44
N LEU A 364 -10.02 0.22 11.12
CA LEU A 364 -10.03 -0.93 10.22
C LEU A 364 -10.51 -2.22 10.91
N GLY A 365 -10.79 -2.16 12.22
CA GLY A 365 -11.12 -3.30 13.06
C GLY A 365 -9.94 -3.74 13.93
N LYS A 366 -10.00 -4.99 14.39
CA LYS A 366 -8.91 -5.64 15.15
C LYS A 366 -7.72 -5.87 14.22
N PHE A 367 -6.71 -5.02 14.34
CA PHE A 367 -5.54 -5.00 13.48
C PHE A 367 -4.38 -5.78 14.11
N SER A 368 -3.72 -6.59 13.31
CA SER A 368 -2.44 -7.22 13.62
C SER A 368 -1.49 -7.12 12.43
N PHE A 369 -0.21 -7.38 12.65
CA PHE A 369 0.72 -7.72 11.56
C PHE A 369 0.98 -9.23 11.54
N ASP A 370 1.14 -9.78 10.34
CA ASP A 370 1.73 -11.10 10.16
C ASP A 370 3.25 -11.05 10.35
N SER A 371 3.93 -12.21 10.26
CA SER A 371 5.38 -12.29 10.43
C SER A 371 6.19 -11.56 9.36
N ASN A 372 5.55 -11.10 8.28
CA ASN A 372 6.19 -10.43 7.16
C ASN A 372 5.86 -8.92 7.10
N GLY A 373 5.16 -8.39 8.11
CA GLY A 373 4.75 -6.99 8.15
C GLY A 373 3.50 -6.67 7.32
N ASP A 374 2.75 -7.70 6.89
CA ASP A 374 1.47 -7.54 6.22
C ASP A 374 0.33 -7.41 7.22
N ALA A 375 -0.63 -6.55 6.91
CA ALA A 375 -1.78 -6.37 7.76
C ALA A 375 -2.68 -7.61 7.82
N ILE A 376 -3.20 -7.87 9.02
CA ILE A 376 -4.26 -8.84 9.30
C ILE A 376 -5.42 -8.10 9.96
N TYR A 377 -6.53 -8.01 9.26
CA TYR A 377 -7.85 -7.67 9.79
C TYR A 377 -8.92 -8.24 8.85
N ALA A 378 -10.19 -8.19 9.24
CA ALA A 378 -11.26 -8.72 8.38
C ALA A 378 -11.48 -7.78 7.18
N PRO A 379 -11.27 -8.23 5.92
CA PRO A 379 -11.69 -7.46 4.78
C PRO A 379 -13.23 -7.40 4.73
N VAL A 380 -13.76 -6.38 4.07
CA VAL A 380 -15.19 -6.16 3.95
C VAL A 380 -15.63 -6.42 2.52
N VAL A 381 -16.65 -7.27 2.36
CA VAL A 381 -17.39 -7.38 1.11
C VAL A 381 -18.62 -6.51 1.21
N LEU A 382 -18.80 -5.62 0.24
CA LEU A 382 -19.90 -4.68 0.19
C LEU A 382 -20.77 -4.97 -1.03
N ILE A 383 -22.07 -4.72 -0.90
CA ILE A 383 -23.05 -4.76 -1.98
C ILE A 383 -23.72 -3.40 -2.11
N VAL A 384 -24.00 -2.99 -3.35
CA VAL A 384 -24.79 -1.79 -3.62
C VAL A 384 -26.26 -2.11 -3.39
N LYS A 385 -26.85 -1.44 -2.38
CA LYS A 385 -28.27 -1.47 -2.06
C LYS A 385 -28.81 -0.06 -1.97
N ASN A 386 -29.88 0.23 -2.71
CA ASN A 386 -30.50 1.55 -2.78
C ASN A 386 -29.49 2.66 -3.10
N GLY A 387 -28.54 2.37 -4.00
CA GLY A 387 -27.46 3.30 -4.38
C GLY A 387 -26.43 3.60 -3.28
N LYS A 388 -26.32 2.76 -2.24
CA LYS A 388 -25.33 2.87 -1.17
C LYS A 388 -24.57 1.56 -1.00
N LEU A 389 -23.33 1.65 -0.52
CA LEU A 389 -22.59 0.48 -0.08
C LEU A 389 -23.05 0.03 1.29
N GLU A 390 -23.43 -1.24 1.37
CA GLU A 390 -23.78 -1.92 2.62
C GLU A 390 -22.95 -3.19 2.74
N VAL A 391 -22.70 -3.64 3.97
CA VAL A 391 -22.02 -4.94 4.20
C VAL A 391 -22.83 -6.05 3.55
N PHE A 392 -22.14 -6.92 2.82
CA PHE A 392 -22.74 -8.09 2.18
C PHE A 392 -22.96 -9.17 3.24
N GLU A 393 -24.08 -9.04 3.96
CA GLU A 393 -24.51 -9.95 5.03
C GLU A 393 -24.97 -11.33 4.58
#